data_AF-A0A0P0RPW1-F1
#
_entry.id   AF-A0A0P0RPW1-F1
#
_cell.length_a   1.000
_cell.length_b   1.000
_cell.length_c   1.000
_cell.angle_alpha   90.00
_cell.angle_beta   90.00
_cell.angle_gamma   90.00
#
_symmetry.space_group_name_H-M   'P 1'
#
loop_
_entity.id
_entity.type
_entity.pdbx_description
1 polymer ?
#
loop_
_entity_poly.entity_id
_entity_poly.type
_entity_poly.pdbx_seq_one_letter_code
_entity_poly.pdbx_strand_id
1 'polypeptide(L)' 'MIHALADLVMTTPPPLMVVIVFALTYFMVGLPVHFTRGAGYRDVLGTMAGVFAALVYIALAVDSHANVH' A
#
# COMPACT_ATOMS: atom_id res chain seq x y z
N MET A 1 4.20 -8.54 -18.02
CA MET A 1 3.43 -8.14 -16.82
C MET A 1 4.31 -7.45 -15.78
N ILE A 2 5.42 -8.06 -15.34
CA ILE A 2 6.33 -7.48 -14.32
C ILE A 2 6.94 -6.13 -14.72
N HIS A 3 7.32 -5.97 -16.00
CA HIS A 3 7.92 -4.72 -16.49
C HIS A 3 6.97 -3.52 -16.45
N ALA A 4 5.68 -3.73 -16.73
CA ALA A 4 4.67 -2.66 -16.68
C ALA A 4 4.42 -2.17 -15.25
N LEU A 5 4.55 -3.07 -14.26
CA LEU A 5 4.39 -2.74 -12.85
C LEU A 5 5.59 -1.94 -12.33
N ALA A 6 6.80 -2.30 -12.78
CA ALA A 6 8.01 -1.53 -12.48
C ALA A 6 7.95 -0.13 -13.11
N ASP A 7 7.49 -0.02 -14.36
CA ASP A 7 7.39 1.26 -15.07
C ASP A 7 6.35 2.18 -14.41
N LEU A 8 5.22 1.62 -13.97
CA LEU A 8 4.23 2.33 -13.16
C LEU A 8 4.84 2.84 -11.85
N VAL A 9 5.64 2.03 -11.15
CA VAL A 9 6.28 2.44 -9.89
C VAL A 9 7.25 3.59 -10.09
N MET A 10 8.01 3.59 -11.18
CA MET A 10 9.02 4.61 -11.46
C MET A 10 8.43 5.94 -11.96
N THR A 11 7.30 5.90 -12.66
CA THR A 11 6.68 7.10 -13.26
C THR A 11 5.66 7.79 -12.35
N THR A 12 5.23 7.11 -11.30
CA THR A 12 4.18 7.61 -10.41
C THR A 12 4.76 8.45 -9.27
N PRO A 13 4.18 9.63 -8.93
CA PRO A 13 4.59 10.40 -7.78
C PRO A 13 4.54 9.58 -6.47
N PRO A 14 5.56 9.65 -5.60
CA PRO A 14 5.62 8.85 -4.37
C PRO A 14 4.35 8.92 -3.50
N PRO A 15 3.71 10.10 -3.30
CA PRO A 15 2.47 10.17 -2.53
C PRO A 15 1.31 9.38 -3.15
N LEU A 16 1.23 9.33 -4.48
CA LEU A 16 0.16 8.59 -5.18
C LEU A 16 0.39 7.09 -5.03
N MET A 17 1.64 6.63 -5.11
CA MET A 17 1.98 5.23 -4.91
C MET A 17 1.66 4.76 -3.48
N VAL A 18 1.88 5.62 -2.47
CA VAL A 18 1.46 5.35 -1.09
C VAL A 18 -0.06 5.12 -1.00
N VAL A 19 -0.87 5.97 -1.63
CA VAL A 19 -2.33 5.82 -1.63
C VAL A 19 -2.76 4.52 -2.33
N ILE A 20 -2.11 4.15 -3.44
CA ILE A 20 -2.39 2.91 -4.15
C ILE A 20 -2.06 1.69 -3.27
N VAL A 21 -0.87 1.66 -2.65
CA VAL A 21 -0.44 0.57 -1.77
C VAL A 21 -1.38 0.44 -0.57
N PHE A 22 -1.75 1.57 0.05
CA PHE A 22 -2.73 1.61 1.13
C PHE A 22 -4.08 1.04 0.68
N ALA A 23 -4.62 1.50 -0.45
CA ALA A 23 -5.93 1.08 -0.94
C ALA A 23 -5.95 -0.42 -1.27
N LEU A 24 -4.92 -0.92 -1.97
CA LEU A 24 -4.82 -2.33 -2.33
C LEU A 24 -4.81 -3.24 -1.11
N THR A 25 -4.00 -2.90 -0.10
CA THR A 25 -3.88 -3.70 1.13
C THR A 25 -5.10 -3.53 2.04
N TYR A 26 -5.66 -2.33 2.14
CA TYR A 26 -6.95 -2.10 2.80
C TYR A 26 -8.05 -2.97 2.19
N PHE A 27 -8.13 -3.05 0.85
CA PHE A 27 -9.14 -3.90 0.20
C PHE A 27 -8.82 -5.39 0.38
N MET A 28 -7.57 -5.83 0.17
CA MET A 28 -7.20 -7.24 0.32
C MET A 28 -7.48 -7.77 1.73
N VAL A 29 -7.24 -6.97 2.77
CA VAL A 29 -7.44 -7.39 4.18
C VAL A 29 -8.84 -7.03 4.66
N GLY A 30 -9.32 -5.84 4.31
CA GLY A 30 -10.60 -5.32 4.73
C GLY A 30 -11.79 -6.06 4.14
N LEU A 31 -11.80 -6.40 2.85
CA LEU A 31 -12.95 -7.11 2.23
C LEU A 31 -13.25 -8.44 2.93
N PRO A 32 -12.26 -9.35 3.12
CA PRO A 32 -12.50 -10.61 3.80
C PRO A 32 -12.98 -10.43 5.24
N VAL A 33 -12.41 -9.45 5.94
CA VAL A 33 -12.80 -9.13 7.32
C VAL A 33 -14.22 -8.56 7.37
N HIS A 34 -14.61 -7.77 6.37
CA HIS A 34 -15.96 -7.22 6.27
C HIS A 34 -17.01 -8.32 6.24
N PHE A 35 -16.80 -9.35 5.40
CA PHE A 35 -17.76 -10.44 5.25
C PHE A 35 -17.79 -11.39 6.45
N THR A 36 -16.71 -11.48 7.24
CA THR A 36 -16.62 -12.41 8.38
C THR A 36 -17.01 -11.77 9.71
N ARG A 37 -16.74 -10.47 9.89
CA ARG A 37 -16.86 -9.79 11.20
C ARG A 37 -17.60 -8.45 11.14
N GLY A 38 -17.99 -7.99 9.95
CA GLY A 38 -18.73 -6.75 9.75
C GLY A 38 -17.85 -5.52 9.47
N ALA A 39 -18.51 -4.38 9.24
CA ALA A 39 -17.87 -3.14 8.77
C ALA A 39 -16.82 -2.58 9.74
N GLY A 40 -17.06 -2.62 11.05
CA GLY A 40 -16.09 -2.07 12.02
C GLY A 40 -14.74 -2.78 11.99
N TYR A 41 -14.72 -4.10 11.82
CA TYR A 41 -13.46 -4.85 11.73
C TYR A 41 -12.74 -4.63 10.41
N ARG A 42 -13.48 -4.44 9.30
CA ARG A 42 -12.90 -4.02 8.00
C ARG A 42 -12.13 -2.73 8.18
N ASP A 43 -12.76 -1.75 8.81
CA ASP A 43 -12.18 -0.42 8.94
C ASP A 43 -10.93 -0.45 9.81
N VAL A 44 -10.94 -1.16 10.94
CA VAL A 44 -9.76 -1.26 11.81
C VAL A 44 -8.65 -2.10 11.17
N LEU A 45 -8.93 -3.36 10.81
CA LEU A 45 -7.89 -4.28 10.32
C LEU A 45 -7.40 -3.90 8.92
N GLY A 46 -8.31 -3.47 8.04
CA GLY A 46 -7.97 -2.98 6.71
C GLY A 46 -7.10 -1.72 6.78
N THR A 47 -7.44 -0.75 7.64
CA THR A 47 -6.63 0.47 7.78
C THR A 47 -5.26 0.17 8.36
N MET A 48 -5.17 -0.70 9.38
CA MET A 48 -3.88 -1.10 9.95
C MET A 48 -2.97 -1.78 8.92
N ALA A 49 -3.53 -2.68 8.10
CA ALA A 49 -2.81 -3.31 7.00
C ALA A 49 -2.36 -2.28 5.95
N GLY A 50 -3.27 -1.37 5.57
CA GLY A 50 -3.01 -0.25 4.67
C GLY A 50 -1.85 0.62 5.11
N VAL A 51 -1.91 1.11 6.36
CA VAL A 51 -0.88 1.98 6.94
C VAL A 51 0.45 1.25 7.02
N PHE A 52 0.47 -0.01 7.47
CA PHE A 52 1.71 -0.77 7.58
C PHE A 52 2.39 -0.94 6.22
N ALA A 53 1.65 -1.33 5.18
CA ALA A 53 2.19 -1.49 3.84
C ALA A 53 2.68 -0.17 3.23
N ALA A 54 1.94 0.92 3.44
CA ALA A 54 2.34 2.26 3.06
C ALA A 54 3.66 2.69 3.72
N LEU A 55 3.83 2.42 5.02
CA LEU A 55 5.08 2.71 5.74
C LEU A 55 6.26 1.90 5.21
N VAL A 56 6.04 0.61 4.90
CA VAL A 56 7.08 -0.22 4.26
C VAL A 56 7.49 0.37 2.90
N TYR A 57 6.51 0.78 2.07
CA TYR A 57 6.81 1.44 0.80
C TYR A 57 7.62 2.72 1.00
N ILE A 58 7.22 3.59 1.94
CA ILE A 58 7.94 4.83 2.23
C ILE A 58 9.37 4.54 2.69
N ALA A 59 9.57 3.56 3.58
CA ALA A 59 10.90 3.19 4.06
C ALA A 59 11.81 2.75 2.89
N LEU A 60 11.30 1.92 1.98
CA LEU A 60 12.04 1.47 0.80
C LEU A 60 12.28 2.61 -0.21
N ALA A 61 11.29 3.48 -0.42
CA ALA A 61 11.41 4.63 -1.31
C ALA A 61 12.45 5.63 -0.78
N VAL A 62 12.46 5.92 0.52
CA VAL A 62 13.45 6.82 1.14
C VAL A 62 14.85 6.23 1.07
N ASP A 63 15.02 4.94 1.40
CA ASP A 63 16.31 4.25 1.33
C ASP A 63 16.88 4.25 -0.10
N SER A 64 16.04 3.92 -1.10
CA SER A 64 16.45 3.95 -2.50
C SER A 64 16.79 5.35 -3.00
N HIS A 65 16.06 6.39 -2.59
CA HIS A 65 16.42 7.77 -2.90
C HIS A 65 17.75 8.18 -2.24
N ALA A 66 17.98 7.79 -0.99
CA ALA A 66 19.21 8.11 -0.26
C ALA A 66 20.46 7.43 -0.87
N ASN A 67 20.31 6.23 -1.44
CA ASN A 67 21.40 5.47 -2.05
C ASN A 67 21.69 5.89 -3.51
N VAL A 68 20.81 6.69 -4.13
CA VAL A 68 21.00 7.24 -5.49
C VAL A 68 21.78 8.57 -5.47
N HIS A 69 21.98 9.18 -4.30
CA HIS A 69 22.81 10.36 -4.07
C HIS A 69 24.13 9.99 -3.38
#